data_AF-A0A831JF70-F1
#
_entry.id   AF-A0A831JF70-F1
#
_cell.length_a   1.000
_cell.length_b   1.000
_cell.length_c   1.000
_cell.angle_alpha   90.00
_cell.angle_beta   90.00
_cell.angle_gamma   90.00
#
_symmetry.space_group_name_H-M   'P 1'
#
loop_
_entity.id
_entity.type
_entity.pdbx_description
1 polymer ?
#
loop_
_entity_poly.entity_id
_entity_poly.type
_entity_poly.pdbx_seq_one_letter_code
_entity_poly.pdbx_strand_id
1 'polypeptide(L)'
;MILHNVAIDIAVLRQFLIKSHYFMSYDPVKETVKLSVNDGGGGESILEIRDASWEAAQRLAELLDLKPTDDMPNPTSWSRYIPTLKICHDGSPLADMIEQKLYRSKIPFKVVRNCPEFEFRSDARYTMSSYDRKGLEKEALRQIEEIERDYKEILSTKP
;
A
#
# COMPACT_ATOMS: atom_id res chain seq x y z
N MET A 1 -7.64 18.89 6.75
CA MET A 1 -6.74 19.85 7.43
C MET A 1 -6.45 20.96 6.43
N ILE A 2 -6.49 22.22 6.85
CA ILE A 2 -6.14 23.35 5.99
C ILE A 2 -4.67 23.66 6.23
N LEU A 3 -3.84 23.48 5.22
CA LEU A 3 -2.45 23.92 5.21
C LEU A 3 -2.38 25.04 4.16
N HIS A 4 -2.37 26.30 4.60
CA HIS A 4 -2.53 27.45 3.69
C HIS A 4 -3.79 27.34 2.80
N ASN A 5 -3.73 27.77 1.53
CA ASN A 5 -4.84 27.71 0.56
C ASN A 5 -5.08 26.30 -0.02
N VAL A 6 -4.41 25.27 0.48
CA VAL A 6 -4.61 23.88 0.04
C VAL A 6 -5.35 23.11 1.13
N ALA A 7 -6.59 22.75 0.83
CA ALA A 7 -7.37 21.85 1.66
C ALA A 7 -7.07 20.40 1.25
N ILE A 8 -6.42 19.66 2.14
CA ILE A 8 -6.23 18.21 1.96
C ILE A 8 -7.27 17.50 2.81
N ASP A 9 -8.17 16.78 2.13
CA ASP A 9 -9.05 15.82 2.78
C ASP A 9 -8.22 14.60 3.19
N ILE A 10 -7.93 14.53 4.49
CA ILE A 10 -7.10 13.48 5.06
C ILE A 10 -7.79 12.11 4.98
N ALA A 11 -9.13 12.06 4.99
CA ALA A 11 -9.85 10.80 4.84
C ALA A 11 -9.68 10.25 3.41
N VAL A 12 -9.79 11.12 2.40
CA VAL A 12 -9.57 10.76 1.00
C VAL A 12 -8.12 10.35 0.76
N LEU A 13 -7.16 11.12 1.27
CA LEU A 13 -5.74 10.80 1.14
C LEU A 13 -5.41 9.44 1.78
N ARG A 14 -5.94 9.15 2.97
CA ARG A 14 -5.75 7.85 3.64
C ARG A 14 -6.37 6.70 2.86
N GLN A 15 -7.53 6.90 2.22
CA GLN A 15 -8.13 5.89 1.34
C GLN A 15 -7.26 5.61 0.11
N PHE A 16 -6.69 6.66 -0.50
CA PHE A 16 -5.78 6.53 -1.64
C PHE A 16 -4.51 5.75 -1.26
N LEU A 17 -3.97 6.01 -0.07
CA LEU A 17 -2.73 5.40 0.42
C LEU A 17 -2.90 4.01 1.06
N ILE A 18 -4.12 3.48 1.15
CA ILE A 18 -4.41 2.24 1.89
C ILE A 18 -3.68 1.00 1.36
N LYS A 19 -3.20 1.04 0.12
CA LYS A 19 -2.49 -0.06 -0.56
C LYS A 19 -0.99 0.16 -0.74
N SER A 20 -0.46 1.26 -0.23
CA SER A 20 0.92 1.64 -0.52
C SER A 20 1.75 1.72 0.75
N HIS A 21 3.04 1.37 0.69
CA HIS A 21 3.95 1.80 1.74
C HIS A 21 4.10 3.30 1.61
N TYR A 22 3.93 4.05 2.70
CA TYR A 22 4.20 5.48 2.67
C TYR A 22 4.91 5.91 3.94
N PHE A 23 5.71 6.95 3.78
CA PHE A 23 6.54 7.51 4.82
C PHE A 23 6.45 9.02 4.79
N MET A 24 6.56 9.60 5.96
CA MET A 24 6.55 11.02 6.17
C MET A 24 7.84 11.42 6.86
N SER A 25 8.42 12.54 6.44
CA SER A 25 9.59 13.13 7.09
C SER A 25 9.33 14.59 7.38
N TYR A 26 9.90 15.09 8.47
CA TYR A 26 9.85 16.48 8.90
C TYR A 26 11.27 17.03 8.96
N ASP A 27 11.52 18.12 8.23
CA ASP A 27 12.77 18.89 8.29
C ASP A 27 12.55 20.08 9.25
N PRO A 28 13.15 20.07 10.47
CA PRO A 28 12.97 21.12 11.44
C PRO A 28 13.68 22.43 11.07
N VAL A 29 14.66 22.41 10.17
CA VAL A 29 15.38 23.61 9.74
C VAL A 29 14.58 24.36 8.68
N LYS A 30 13.91 23.61 7.79
CA LYS A 30 13.08 24.17 6.71
C LYS A 30 11.59 24.22 7.07
N GLU A 31 11.22 23.78 8.26
CA GLU A 31 9.83 23.64 8.70
C GLU A 31 8.95 22.98 7.63
N THR A 32 9.45 21.87 7.07
CA THR A 32 8.83 21.22 5.90
C THR A 32 8.48 19.78 6.21
N VAL A 33 7.25 19.38 5.91
CA VAL A 33 6.81 17.97 5.92
C VAL A 33 6.78 17.43 4.51
N LYS A 34 7.37 16.26 4.29
CA LYS A 34 7.31 15.52 3.03
C LYS A 34 6.62 14.19 3.25
N LEU A 35 5.57 13.94 2.47
CA LEU A 35 4.90 12.66 2.38
C LEU A 35 5.32 11.97 1.08
N SER A 36 5.78 10.75 1.19
CA SER A 36 6.30 9.96 0.07
C SER A 36 5.70 8.56 0.08
N VAL A 37 5.55 8.00 -1.11
CA VAL A 37 5.02 6.65 -1.33
C VAL A 37 6.12 5.77 -1.91
N ASN A 38 6.18 4.52 -1.47
CA ASN A 38 7.04 3.50 -2.03
C ASN A 38 6.17 2.34 -2.52
N ASP A 39 6.12 2.17 -3.83
CA ASP A 39 5.45 1.07 -4.54
C ASP A 39 6.44 -0.08 -4.91
N GLY A 40 7.62 -0.06 -4.30
CA GLY A 40 8.72 -0.97 -4.57
C GLY A 40 9.58 -0.58 -5.77
N GLY A 41 9.44 0.64 -6.33
CA GLY A 41 10.34 1.23 -7.33
C GLY A 41 11.30 2.30 -6.78
N GLY A 42 11.11 2.73 -5.54
CA GLY A 42 11.77 3.91 -4.96
C GLY A 42 10.74 4.78 -4.25
N GLY A 43 11.18 5.62 -3.31
CA GLY A 43 10.28 6.54 -2.62
C GLY A 43 10.03 7.80 -3.45
N GLU A 44 8.82 8.00 -3.97
CA GLU A 44 8.42 9.22 -4.66
C GLU A 44 7.69 10.16 -3.69
N SER A 45 8.08 11.43 -3.66
CA SER A 45 7.37 12.45 -2.88
C SER A 45 6.08 12.85 -3.58
N ILE A 46 4.95 12.64 -2.90
CA ILE A 46 3.61 12.94 -3.42
C ILE A 46 3.05 14.27 -2.89
N LEU A 47 3.60 14.75 -1.78
CA LEU A 47 3.16 15.99 -1.14
C LEU A 47 4.30 16.59 -0.33
N GLU A 48 4.49 17.90 -0.48
CA GLU A 48 5.36 18.74 0.35
C GLU A 48 4.50 19.82 1.00
N ILE A 49 4.66 20.00 2.31
CA ILE A 49 3.98 21.01 3.11
C ILE A 49 5.06 21.89 3.71
N ARG A 50 5.01 23.18 3.43
CA ARG A 50 5.95 24.19 3.96
C ARG A 50 5.34 24.92 5.15
N ASP A 51 6.21 25.54 5.94
CA ASP A 51 5.85 26.33 7.13
C ASP A 51 5.03 25.49 8.13
N ALA A 52 5.36 24.20 8.25
CA ALA A 52 4.74 23.27 9.16
C ALA A 52 5.54 23.20 10.47
N SER A 53 4.88 23.34 11.61
CA SER A 53 5.51 23.08 12.90
C SER A 53 5.68 21.58 13.15
N TRP A 54 6.55 21.22 14.09
CA TRP A 54 6.72 19.83 14.51
C TRP A 54 5.41 19.23 15.07
N GLU A 55 4.63 19.99 15.83
CA GLU A 55 3.34 19.55 16.37
C GLU A 55 2.32 19.29 15.25
N ALA A 56 2.35 20.11 14.18
CA ALA A 56 1.51 19.89 13.01
C ALA A 56 1.95 18.61 12.26
N ALA A 57 3.26 18.37 12.13
CA ALA A 57 3.79 17.14 11.58
C ALA A 57 3.35 15.92 12.39
N GLN A 58 3.48 15.95 13.72
CA GLN A 58 3.06 14.86 14.60
C GLN A 58 1.55 14.58 14.47
N ARG A 59 0.70 15.62 14.51
CA ARG A 59 -0.75 15.45 14.32
C ARG A 59 -1.08 14.85 12.96
N LEU A 60 -0.35 15.23 11.92
CA LEU A 60 -0.53 14.64 10.59
C LEU A 60 -0.14 13.15 10.57
N ALA A 61 0.94 12.77 11.24
CA ALA A 61 1.34 11.37 11.40
C ALA A 61 0.20 10.55 12.06
N GLU A 62 -0.36 11.06 13.15
CA GLU A 62 -1.45 10.40 13.89
C GLU A 62 -2.71 10.24 13.02
N LEU A 63 -3.12 11.29 12.30
CA LEU A 63 -4.28 11.24 11.42
C LEU A 63 -4.10 10.25 10.25
N LEU A 64 -2.86 10.11 9.78
CA LEU A 64 -2.48 9.16 8.73
C LEU A 64 -2.16 7.76 9.27
N ASP A 65 -2.26 7.54 10.59
CA ASP A 65 -1.96 6.25 11.23
C ASP A 65 -0.54 5.76 10.88
N LEU A 66 0.41 6.70 10.94
CA LEU A 66 1.84 6.48 10.75
C LEU A 66 2.51 6.21 12.10
N LYS A 67 3.51 5.32 12.11
CA LYS A 67 4.32 5.03 13.29
C LYS A 67 5.71 5.66 13.17
N PRO A 68 6.31 6.17 14.25
CA PRO A 68 7.70 6.61 14.23
C PRO A 68 8.62 5.53 13.69
N THR A 69 9.61 5.91 12.89
CA THR A 69 10.63 4.97 12.38
C THR A 69 11.90 4.95 13.23
N ASP A 70 12.05 5.94 14.10
CA ASP A 70 13.15 6.06 15.04
C ASP A 70 12.60 6.06 16.48
N ASP A 71 13.43 5.63 17.43
CA ASP A 71 13.07 5.56 18.86
C ASP A 71 13.42 6.87 19.59
N MET A 72 13.47 8.00 18.87
CA MET A 72 13.85 9.29 19.43
C MET A 72 12.68 9.93 20.17
N PRO A 73 12.93 10.77 21.21
CA PRO A 73 11.87 11.47 21.93
C PRO A 73 11.02 12.38 21.03
N ASN A 74 11.66 12.98 20.02
CA ASN A 74 11.02 13.81 19.00
C ASN A 74 11.32 13.20 17.61
N PRO A 75 10.53 12.21 17.17
CA PRO A 75 10.75 11.61 15.87
C PRO A 75 10.55 12.65 14.77
N THR A 76 11.37 12.53 13.73
CA THR A 76 11.26 13.36 12.51
C THR A 76 10.86 12.54 11.29
N SER A 77 10.70 11.23 11.48
CA SER A 77 10.32 10.30 10.42
C SER A 77 9.27 9.32 10.94
N TRP A 78 8.25 9.10 10.12
CA TRP A 78 7.18 8.17 10.39
C TRP A 78 6.89 7.34 9.15
N SER A 79 6.46 6.10 9.32
CA SER A 79 6.06 5.26 8.20
C SER A 79 4.89 4.37 8.58
N ARG A 80 4.17 3.96 7.54
CA ARG A 80 3.24 2.85 7.62
C ARG A 80 3.72 1.81 6.63
N TYR A 81 4.09 0.67 7.18
CA TYR A 81 4.39 -0.48 6.36
C TYR A 81 3.08 -1.18 5.98
N ILE A 82 2.88 -1.42 4.69
CA ILE A 82 1.70 -2.10 4.14
C ILE A 82 2.18 -3.32 3.34
N PRO A 83 2.10 -4.54 3.90
CA PRO A 83 2.51 -5.76 3.22
C PRO A 83 1.93 -5.82 1.80
N THR A 84 2.82 -5.80 0.81
CA THR A 84 2.44 -5.89 -0.60
C THR A 84 2.67 -7.31 -1.07
N LEU A 85 1.62 -7.93 -1.58
CA LEU A 85 1.69 -9.25 -2.20
C LEU A 85 2.24 -9.13 -3.62
N LYS A 86 2.98 -10.11 -4.08
CA LYS A 86 3.46 -10.19 -5.46
C LYS A 86 2.65 -11.21 -6.22
N ILE A 87 2.11 -10.78 -7.35
CA ILE A 87 1.37 -11.63 -8.26
C ILE A 87 2.19 -11.74 -9.53
N CYS A 88 2.72 -12.92 -9.78
CA CYS A 88 3.34 -13.29 -11.05
C CYS A 88 2.22 -13.47 -12.08
N HIS A 89 2.33 -12.76 -13.19
CA HIS A 89 1.31 -12.69 -14.22
C HIS A 89 1.89 -13.25 -15.52
N ASP A 90 1.35 -14.38 -15.95
CA ASP A 90 1.76 -15.11 -17.16
C ASP A 90 1.13 -14.58 -18.45
N GLY A 91 0.17 -13.67 -18.33
CA GLY A 91 -0.54 -13.08 -19.48
C GLY A 91 -1.77 -13.88 -19.90
N SER A 92 -2.15 -14.90 -19.13
CA SER A 92 -3.38 -15.67 -19.37
C SER A 92 -4.64 -14.83 -19.07
N PRO A 93 -5.78 -15.13 -19.73
CA PRO A 93 -7.05 -14.47 -19.41
C PRO A 93 -7.51 -14.67 -17.95
N LEU A 94 -7.09 -15.78 -17.32
CA LEU A 94 -7.33 -16.01 -15.90
C LEU A 94 -6.51 -15.06 -15.03
N ALA A 95 -5.22 -14.89 -15.33
CA ALA A 95 -4.35 -13.94 -14.63
C ALA A 95 -4.87 -12.50 -14.75
N ASP A 96 -5.32 -12.08 -15.94
CA ASP A 96 -5.92 -10.75 -16.15
C ASP A 96 -7.19 -10.56 -15.31
N MET A 97 -8.04 -11.59 -15.23
CA MET A 97 -9.28 -11.53 -14.45
C MET A 97 -8.98 -11.49 -12.95
N ILE A 98 -7.98 -12.24 -12.48
CA ILE A 98 -7.51 -12.19 -11.09
C ILE A 98 -6.96 -10.80 -10.77
N GLU A 99 -6.11 -10.22 -11.62
CA GLU A 99 -5.58 -8.86 -11.46
C GLU A 99 -6.71 -7.84 -11.32
N GLN A 100 -7.69 -7.86 -12.23
CA GLN A 100 -8.80 -6.89 -12.22
C GLN A 100 -9.67 -7.02 -10.96
N LYS A 101 -9.99 -8.24 -10.53
CA LYS A 101 -10.81 -8.46 -9.33
C LYS A 101 -10.04 -8.10 -8.05
N LEU A 102 -8.75 -8.45 -7.95
CA LEU A 102 -7.92 -8.04 -6.82
C LEU A 102 -7.69 -6.53 -6.79
N TYR A 103 -7.64 -5.84 -7.93
CA TYR A 103 -7.54 -4.37 -7.99
C TYR A 103 -8.72 -3.68 -7.27
N ARG A 104 -9.91 -4.29 -7.31
CA ARG A 104 -11.11 -3.81 -6.61
C ARG A 104 -11.12 -4.15 -5.13
N SER A 105 -10.30 -5.09 -4.68
CA SER A 105 -10.14 -5.44 -3.27
C SER A 105 -9.36 -4.35 -2.52
N LYS A 106 -9.37 -4.35 -1.18
CA LYS A 106 -8.48 -3.50 -0.36
C LYS A 106 -7.09 -4.13 -0.15
N ILE A 107 -6.82 -5.25 -0.81
CA ILE A 107 -5.56 -5.99 -0.64
C ILE A 107 -4.46 -5.24 -1.39
N PRO A 108 -3.32 -4.93 -0.74
CA PRO A 108 -2.15 -4.37 -1.39
C PRO A 108 -1.41 -5.45 -2.19
N PHE A 109 -1.22 -5.25 -3.49
CA PHE A 109 -0.47 -6.17 -4.34
C PHE A 109 0.30 -5.43 -5.44
N LYS A 110 1.31 -6.11 -6.00
CA LYS A 110 2.10 -5.70 -7.16
C LYS A 110 2.07 -6.82 -8.19
N VAL A 111 1.90 -6.44 -9.44
CA VAL A 111 1.91 -7.37 -10.57
C VAL A 111 3.32 -7.41 -11.16
N VAL A 112 3.87 -8.61 -11.30
CA VAL A 112 5.10 -8.87 -12.04
C VAL A 112 4.67 -9.54 -13.35
N ARG A 113 4.78 -8.81 -14.46
CA ARG A 113 4.39 -9.30 -15.79
C ARG A 113 5.48 -10.19 -16.40
N ASN A 114 5.09 -11.01 -17.37
CA ASN A 114 5.95 -11.92 -18.12
C ASN A 114 6.59 -13.01 -17.25
N CYS A 115 5.84 -13.50 -16.26
CA CYS A 115 6.26 -14.67 -15.50
C CYS A 115 5.98 -15.95 -16.28
N PRO A 116 6.78 -17.02 -16.09
CA PRO A 116 6.54 -18.32 -16.75
C PRO A 116 5.20 -18.95 -16.37
N GLU A 117 4.73 -18.67 -15.15
CA GLU A 117 3.50 -19.19 -14.58
C GLU A 117 2.86 -18.15 -13.66
N PHE A 118 1.53 -18.24 -13.50
CA PHE A 118 0.82 -17.49 -12.47
C PHE A 118 1.23 -18.00 -11.09
N GLU A 119 1.71 -17.09 -10.24
CA GLU A 119 2.17 -17.44 -8.90
C GLU A 119 1.89 -16.30 -7.92
N PHE A 120 1.50 -16.67 -6.71
CA PHE A 120 1.30 -15.74 -5.60
C PHE A 120 2.48 -15.84 -4.63
N ARG A 121 3.23 -14.74 -4.46
CA ARG A 121 4.37 -14.65 -3.56
C ARG A 121 4.17 -13.57 -2.51
N SER A 122 4.52 -13.84 -1.26
CA SER A 122 4.70 -12.76 -0.28
C SER A 122 6.16 -12.29 -0.28
N ASP A 123 6.38 -10.97 -0.23
CA ASP A 123 7.75 -10.45 -0.15
C ASP A 123 8.29 -10.71 1.27
N ALA A 124 9.09 -11.76 1.42
CA ALA A 124 9.62 -12.23 2.71
C ALA A 124 10.68 -11.30 3.33
N ARG A 125 11.01 -10.18 2.67
CA ARG A 125 12.17 -9.34 3.01
C ARG A 125 11.99 -8.48 4.27
N TYR A 126 10.78 -8.36 4.81
CA TYR A 126 10.53 -7.57 6.02
C TYR A 126 9.88 -8.42 7.11
N THR A 127 10.57 -8.54 8.24
CA THR A 127 10.08 -9.21 9.46
C THR A 127 8.96 -8.40 10.09
N MET A 128 7.73 -8.65 9.68
CA MET A 128 6.54 -8.29 10.46
C MET A 128 6.24 -9.35 11.52
N SER A 129 5.41 -8.99 12.50
CA SER A 129 4.70 -10.00 13.29
C SER A 129 3.93 -10.89 12.31
N SER A 130 4.06 -12.20 12.48
CA SER A 130 3.55 -13.20 11.54
C SER A 130 2.03 -13.20 11.38
N TYR A 131 1.29 -12.43 12.19
CA TYR A 131 -0.16 -12.42 12.26
C TYR A 131 -0.83 -11.62 11.14
N ASP A 132 -0.41 -10.37 10.89
CA ASP A 132 -1.04 -9.53 9.86
C ASP A 132 -0.72 -10.04 8.44
N ARG A 133 0.48 -10.60 8.23
CA ARG A 133 0.89 -11.18 6.95
C ARG A 133 0.04 -12.40 6.59
N LYS A 134 -0.11 -13.35 7.53
CA LYS A 134 -0.88 -14.58 7.31
C LYS A 134 -2.36 -14.29 7.06
N GLY A 135 -2.91 -13.27 7.73
CA GLY A 135 -4.30 -12.83 7.50
C GLY A 135 -4.52 -12.31 6.08
N LEU A 136 -3.62 -11.44 5.60
CA LEU A 136 -3.67 -10.90 4.24
C LEU A 136 -3.45 -11.97 3.17
N GLU A 137 -2.47 -12.86 3.36
CA GLU A 137 -2.21 -14.00 2.46
C GLU A 137 -3.43 -14.91 2.36
N LYS A 138 -4.04 -15.25 3.51
CA LYS A 138 -5.23 -16.12 3.54
C LYS A 138 -6.43 -15.49 2.83
N GLU A 139 -6.68 -14.20 3.03
CA GLU A 139 -7.78 -13.51 2.36
C GLU A 139 -7.54 -13.35 0.85
N ALA A 140 -6.30 -13.08 0.44
CA ALA A 140 -5.94 -13.03 -0.98
C ALA A 140 -6.10 -14.40 -1.66
N LEU A 141 -5.63 -15.48 -1.02
CA LEU A 141 -5.79 -16.84 -1.52
C LEU A 141 -7.28 -17.23 -1.64
N ARG A 142 -8.09 -16.93 -0.61
CA ARG A 142 -9.54 -17.17 -0.64
C ARG A 142 -10.19 -16.48 -1.84
N GLN A 143 -9.85 -15.21 -2.10
CA GLN A 143 -10.37 -14.49 -3.27
C GLN A 143 -9.89 -15.09 -4.59
N ILE A 144 -8.62 -15.50 -4.69
CA ILE A 144 -8.09 -16.16 -5.89
C ILE A 144 -8.84 -17.47 -6.17
N GLU A 145 -9.02 -18.33 -5.16
CA GLU A 145 -9.74 -19.60 -5.29
C GLU A 145 -11.19 -19.40 -5.77
N GLU A 146 -11.89 -18.38 -5.25
CA GLU A 146 -13.23 -18.01 -5.72
C GLU A 146 -13.22 -17.61 -7.19
N ILE A 147 -12.23 -16.83 -7.61
CA ILE A 147 -12.10 -16.36 -8.99
C ILE A 147 -11.80 -17.52 -9.95
N GLU A 148 -10.93 -18.45 -9.54
CA GLU A 148 -10.63 -19.65 -10.32
C GLU A 148 -11.85 -20.55 -10.47
N ARG A 149 -12.67 -20.68 -9.42
CA ARG A 149 -13.94 -21.42 -9.48
C ARG A 149 -14.91 -20.77 -10.47
N ASP A 150 -15.14 -19.46 -10.35
CA ASP A 150 -16.01 -18.70 -11.26
C ASP A 150 -15.53 -18.87 -12.72
N TYR A 151 -14.22 -18.83 -12.95
CA TYR A 151 -13.66 -18.99 -14.29
C TYR A 151 -13.92 -20.38 -14.88
N LYS A 152 -13.74 -21.43 -14.07
CA LYS A 152 -14.03 -22.81 -14.48
C LYS A 152 -15.50 -23.00 -14.83
N GLU A 153 -16.41 -22.39 -14.05
CA GLU A 153 -17.84 -22.40 -14.32
C GLU A 153 -18.20 -21.67 -15.64
N ILE A 154 -17.55 -20.54 -15.93
CA ILE A 154 -17.72 -19.82 -17.21
C ILE A 154 -17.24 -20.69 -18.39
N LEU A 155 -16.13 -21.41 -18.22
CA LEU A 155 -15.61 -22.29 -19.28
C LEU A 155 -16.50 -23.52 -19.51
N SER A 156 -17.11 -24.07 -18.46
CA SER A 156 -18.01 -25.23 -18.56
C SER A 156 -19.41 -24.89 -19.06
N THR A 157 -19.81 -23.62 -19.03
CA THR A 157 -21.12 -23.14 -19.51
C THR A 157 -21.07 -22.55 -20.93
N LYS A 158 -19.90 -22.52 -21.58
CA LYS A 158 -19.82 -22.24 -23.01
C LYS A 158 -20.41 -23.43 -23.80
N PRO A 159 -21.41 -23.22 -24.67
CA PRO A 159 -21.98 -24.27 -25.52
C PRO A 159 -20.97 -24.83 -26.52
#